data_AF-A0A9E4E2K6-F1
#
_entry.id   AF-A0A9E4E2K6-F1
#
_cell.length_a   1.000
_cell.length_b   1.000
_cell.length_c   1.000
_cell.angle_alpha   90.00
_cell.angle_beta   90.00
_cell.angle_gamma   90.00
#
_symmetry.space_group_name_H-M   'P 1'
#
loop_
_entity.id
_entity.type
_entity.pdbx_description
1 polymer ?
#
loop_
_entity_poly.entity_id
_entity_poly.type
_entity_poly.pdbx_seq_one_letter_code
_entity_poly.pdbx_strand_id
1 'polypeptide(L)'
;MLYAAHSGIRYLVLAAGVAVVLFALYGSLRSRPYASAMARLSATFAGLLHLQLLIGFATLLSRPFHTRLIGHILAMLAAAAVAQLVGSVMKRRPEEERSYLPHLVSALVALALVAVGIHAIGRGVLQSTL
;
A
#
# COMPACT_ATOMS: atom_id res chain seq x y z
N MET A 1 6.42 7.18 -20.75
CA MET A 1 5.29 7.77 -19.99
C MET A 1 4.79 6.86 -18.87
N LEU A 2 4.41 5.60 -19.13
CA LEU A 2 3.94 4.66 -18.09
C LEU A 2 4.88 4.50 -16.90
N TYR A 3 6.19 4.41 -17.16
CA TYR A 3 7.21 4.31 -16.12
C TYR A 3 7.27 5.55 -15.21
N ALA A 4 7.09 6.76 -15.75
CA ALA A 4 7.04 7.99 -14.95
C ALA A 4 5.74 8.05 -14.12
N ALA A 5 4.61 7.64 -14.70
CA ALA A 5 3.35 7.51 -13.97
C ALA A 5 3.46 6.51 -12.82
N HIS A 6 4.07 5.35 -13.05
CA HIS A 6 4.35 4.34 -12.01
C HIS A 6 5.26 4.91 -10.91
N SER A 7 6.29 5.67 -11.28
CA SER A 7 7.15 6.35 -10.30
C SER A 7 6.40 7.40 -9.48
N GLY A 8 5.48 8.14 -10.09
CA GLY A 8 4.65 9.15 -9.43
C GLY A 8 3.64 8.56 -8.45
N ILE A 9 2.88 7.55 -8.89
CA ILE A 9 1.83 6.91 -8.08
C ILE A 9 2.42 6.21 -6.84
N ARG A 10 3.67 5.75 -6.89
CA ARG A 10 4.39 5.26 -5.71
C ARG A 10 4.37 6.27 -4.57
N TYR A 11 4.55 7.56 -4.84
CA TYR A 11 4.51 8.58 -3.79
C TYR A 11 3.11 8.74 -3.18
N LEU A 12 2.06 8.58 -3.99
CA LEU A 12 0.68 8.55 -3.50
C LEU A 12 0.41 7.31 -2.64
N VAL A 13 0.92 6.15 -3.02
CA VAL A 13 0.86 4.91 -2.21
C VAL A 13 1.52 5.13 -0.86
N LEU A 14 2.74 5.68 -0.84
CA LEU A 14 3.47 5.95 0.40
C LEU A 14 2.72 6.96 1.28
N ALA A 15 2.23 8.06 0.70
CA ALA A 15 1.48 9.07 1.43
C ALA A 15 0.18 8.51 2.01
N ALA A 16 -0.58 7.74 1.23
CA ALA A 16 -1.80 7.10 1.69
C ALA A 16 -1.53 6.06 2.79
N GLY A 17 -0.46 5.27 2.67
CA GLY A 17 -0.07 4.32 3.70
C GLY A 17 0.33 5.00 5.01
N VAL A 18 1.10 6.09 4.94
CA VAL A 18 1.43 6.92 6.11
C VAL A 18 0.17 7.51 6.74
N ALA A 19 -0.77 8.01 5.92
CA ALA A 19 -2.03 8.54 6.42
C ALA A 19 -2.85 7.45 7.15
N VAL A 20 -2.90 6.22 6.64
CA VAL A 20 -3.53 5.08 7.32
C VAL A 20 -2.87 4.82 8.68
N VAL A 21 -1.54 4.76 8.72
CA VAL A 21 -0.77 4.55 9.96
C VAL A 21 -1.09 5.63 10.99
N LEU A 22 -1.00 6.90 10.60
CA LEU A 22 -1.24 8.04 11.51
C LEU A 22 -2.68 8.06 12.03
N PHE A 23 -3.66 7.85 11.14
CA PHE A 23 -5.07 7.86 11.52
C PHE A 23 -5.43 6.68 12.43
N ALA A 24 -4.94 5.48 12.10
CA ALA A 24 -5.18 4.28 12.90
C ALA A 24 -4.48 4.36 14.26
N LEU A 25 -3.23 4.86 14.31
CA LEU A 25 -2.52 5.09 15.56
C LEU A 25 -3.24 6.12 16.43
N TYR A 26 -3.66 7.24 15.86
CA TYR A 26 -4.42 8.26 16.58
C TYR A 26 -5.74 7.72 17.14
N GLY A 27 -6.51 7.00 16.32
CA GLY A 27 -7.77 6.37 16.73
C GLY A 27 -7.57 5.35 17.86
N SER A 28 -6.51 4.54 17.76
CA SER A 28 -6.16 3.53 18.76
C SER A 28 -5.70 4.16 20.08
N LEU A 29 -4.81 5.16 20.06
CA LEU A 29 -4.28 5.80 21.27
C LEU A 29 -5.36 6.60 22.02
N ARG A 30 -6.32 7.17 21.30
CA ARG A 30 -7.41 7.96 21.89
C ARG A 30 -8.66 7.12 22.22
N SER A 31 -8.62 5.80 22.03
CA SER A 31 -9.77 4.90 22.22
C SER A 31 -11.05 5.42 21.56
N ARG A 32 -10.92 6.02 20.37
CA ARG A 32 -12.04 6.60 19.63
C ARG A 32 -12.93 5.48 19.09
N PRO A 33 -14.25 5.69 18.96
CA PRO A 33 -15.09 4.77 18.19
C PRO A 33 -14.58 4.68 16.75
N TYR A 34 -14.79 3.53 16.12
CA TYR A 34 -14.32 3.29 14.76
C TYR A 34 -14.99 4.23 13.75
N ALA A 35 -14.20 5.04 13.07
CA ALA A 35 -14.69 6.02 12.11
C ALA A 35 -14.77 5.43 10.70
N SER A 36 -15.86 5.69 9.98
CA SER A 36 -16.01 5.30 8.57
C SER A 36 -14.92 5.89 7.65
N ALA A 37 -14.29 6.99 8.08
CA ALA A 37 -13.12 7.57 7.42
C ALA A 37 -11.93 6.60 7.36
N MET A 38 -11.73 5.77 8.39
CA MET A 38 -10.69 4.74 8.41
C MET A 38 -10.91 3.71 7.29
N ALA A 39 -12.14 3.22 7.16
CA ALA A 39 -12.50 2.27 6.11
C ALA A 39 -12.27 2.85 4.71
N ARG A 40 -12.66 4.12 4.48
CA ARG A 40 -12.42 4.82 3.21
C ARG A 40 -10.92 4.96 2.93
N LEU A 41 -10.15 5.41 3.92
CA LEU A 41 -8.70 5.61 3.77
C LEU A 41 -7.97 4.30 3.49
N SER A 42 -8.33 3.22 4.19
CA SER A 42 -7.81 1.88 3.94
C SER A 42 -8.13 1.38 2.53
N ALA A 43 -9.35 1.64 2.04
CA ALA A 43 -9.75 1.28 0.69
C ALA A 43 -9.00 2.10 -0.37
N THR A 44 -8.79 3.39 -0.14
CA THR A 44 -7.97 4.25 -1.01
C THR A 44 -6.53 3.76 -1.08
N PHE A 45 -5.92 3.42 0.05
CA PHE A 45 -4.56 2.87 0.08
C PHE A 45 -4.44 1.55 -0.70
N ALA A 46 -5.35 0.60 -0.47
CA ALA A 46 -5.39 -0.65 -1.23
C ALA A 46 -5.62 -0.39 -2.73
N GLY A 47 -6.55 0.50 -3.08
CA GLY A 47 -6.82 0.88 -4.48
C GLY A 47 -5.61 1.48 -5.17
N LEU A 48 -4.84 2.33 -4.49
CA LEU A 48 -3.59 2.90 -5.02
C LEU A 48 -2.52 1.82 -5.22
N LEU A 49 -2.41 0.83 -4.32
CA LEU A 49 -1.52 -0.31 -4.52
C LEU A 49 -1.92 -1.14 -5.75
N HIS A 50 -3.21 -1.39 -5.96
CA HIS A 50 -3.71 -2.09 -7.15
C HIS A 50 -3.45 -1.30 -8.44
N LEU A 51 -3.68 0.01 -8.43
CA LEU A 51 -3.38 0.88 -9.56
C LEU A 51 -1.87 0.88 -9.87
N GLN A 52 -1.04 0.95 -8.84
CA GLN A 52 0.42 0.86 -8.96
C GLN A 52 0.83 -0.47 -9.62
N LEU A 53 0.27 -1.59 -9.16
CA LEU A 53 0.51 -2.91 -9.74
C LEU A 53 0.07 -2.97 -11.21
N LEU A 54 -1.14 -2.48 -11.53
CA LEU A 54 -1.67 -2.48 -12.89
C LEU A 54 -0.73 -1.75 -13.87
N ILE A 55 -0.27 -0.55 -13.49
CA ILE A 55 0.67 0.23 -14.30
C ILE A 55 2.05 -0.44 -14.33
N GLY A 56 2.45 -1.09 -13.23
CA GLY A 56 3.67 -1.87 -13.14
C GLY A 56 3.69 -3.03 -14.13
N PHE A 57 2.60 -3.80 -14.20
CA PHE A 57 2.42 -4.87 -15.18
C PHE A 57 2.38 -4.33 -16.62
N ALA A 58 1.65 -3.24 -16.88
CA ALA A 58 1.66 -2.61 -18.20
C ALA A 58 3.08 -2.17 -18.62
N THR A 59 3.87 -1.65 -17.67
CA THR A 59 5.28 -1.27 -17.91
C THR A 59 6.15 -2.50 -18.16
N LEU A 60 5.90 -3.61 -17.46
CA LEU A 60 6.61 -4.88 -17.65
C LEU A 60 6.41 -5.44 -19.07
N LEU A 61 5.18 -5.37 -19.59
CA LEU A 61 4.85 -5.81 -20.95
C LEU A 61 5.43 -4.89 -22.03
N SER A 62 5.74 -3.64 -21.67
CA SER A 62 6.27 -2.64 -22.60
C SER A 62 7.80 -2.63 -22.71
N ARG A 63 8.52 -3.45 -21.92
CA ARG A 63 9.99 -3.40 -21.80
C ARG A 63 10.60 -4.79 -21.59
N PRO A 64 11.90 -4.98 -21.93
CA PRO A 64 12.59 -6.23 -21.65
C PRO A 64 12.58 -6.57 -20.16
N PHE A 65 12.24 -7.83 -19.86
CA PHE A 65 12.21 -8.34 -18.49
C PHE A 65 13.62 -8.43 -17.89
N HIS A 66 13.75 -8.07 -16.61
CA HIS A 66 14.99 -8.18 -15.86
C HIS A 66 14.74 -9.01 -14.60
N THR A 67 15.57 -10.02 -14.33
CA THR A 67 15.40 -10.94 -13.19
C THR A 67 15.35 -10.22 -11.83
N ARG A 68 16.04 -9.07 -11.70
CA ARG A 68 15.97 -8.20 -10.51
C ARG A 68 14.56 -7.69 -10.19
N LEU A 69 13.64 -7.69 -11.15
CA LEU A 69 12.25 -7.26 -10.95
C LEU A 69 11.39 -8.30 -10.22
N ILE A 70 11.81 -9.57 -10.16
CA ILE A 70 11.00 -10.64 -9.54
C ILE A 70 10.71 -10.32 -8.08
N GLY A 71 11.75 -10.02 -7.29
CA GLY A 71 11.59 -9.69 -5.87
C GLY A 71 10.74 -8.44 -5.65
N HIS A 72 10.88 -7.44 -6.52
CA HIS A 72 10.04 -6.24 -6.50
C HIS A 72 8.56 -6.56 -6.74
N ILE A 73 8.25 -7.31 -7.81
CA ILE A 73 6.87 -7.66 -8.18
C ILE A 73 6.22 -8.49 -7.06
N LEU A 74 6.91 -9.49 -6.54
CA LEU A 74 6.38 -10.34 -5.46
C LEU A 74 6.11 -9.53 -4.18
N ALA A 75 7.01 -8.63 -3.80
CA ALA A 75 6.80 -7.76 -2.65
C ALA A 75 5.62 -6.81 -2.83
N MET A 76 5.43 -6.24 -4.03
CA MET A 76 4.30 -5.37 -4.34
C MET A 76 2.96 -6.13 -4.34
N LEU A 77 2.93 -7.36 -4.86
CA LEU A 77 1.76 -8.23 -4.80
C LEU A 77 1.39 -8.58 -3.35
N ALA A 78 2.38 -8.94 -2.53
CA ALA A 78 2.18 -9.21 -1.11
C ALA A 78 1.65 -7.96 -0.36
N ALA A 79 2.20 -6.78 -0.64
CA ALA A 79 1.75 -5.52 -0.04
C ALA A 79 0.27 -5.25 -0.39
N ALA A 80 -0.11 -5.40 -1.66
CA ALA A 80 -1.49 -5.23 -2.10
C ALA A 80 -2.44 -6.25 -1.47
N ALA A 81 -2.02 -7.51 -1.35
CA ALA A 81 -2.79 -8.55 -0.69
C ALA A 81 -3.04 -8.22 0.79
N VAL A 82 -2.00 -7.85 1.54
CA VAL A 82 -2.10 -7.48 2.97
C VAL A 82 -3.05 -6.29 3.16
N ALA A 83 -2.88 -5.23 2.36
CA ALA A 83 -3.74 -4.05 2.44
C ALA A 83 -5.21 -4.37 2.09
N GLN A 84 -5.44 -5.19 1.07
CA GLN A 84 -6.77 -5.57 0.62
C GLN A 84 -7.50 -6.48 1.62
N LEU A 85 -6.80 -7.48 2.17
CA LEU A 85 -7.38 -8.48 3.06
C LEU A 85 -7.91 -7.83 4.35
N VAL A 86 -7.09 -7.01 5.00
CA VAL A 86 -7.50 -6.38 6.27
C VAL A 86 -8.68 -5.43 6.06
N GLY A 87 -8.66 -4.59 5.01
CA GLY A 87 -9.79 -3.74 4.68
C GLY A 87 -11.07 -4.53 4.40
N SER A 88 -10.96 -5.64 3.68
CA SER A 88 -12.08 -6.51 3.34
C SER A 88 -12.66 -7.22 4.57
N VAL A 89 -11.82 -7.71 5.46
CA VAL A 89 -12.24 -8.37 6.71
C VAL A 89 -12.90 -7.35 7.64
N MET A 90 -12.30 -6.19 7.86
CA MET A 90 -12.87 -5.16 8.75
C MET A 90 -14.21 -4.62 8.25
N LYS A 91 -14.38 -4.48 6.93
CA LYS A 91 -15.66 -4.07 6.33
C LYS A 91 -16.80 -5.07 6.62
N ARG A 92 -16.49 -6.36 6.74
CA ARG A 92 -17.46 -7.43 6.99
C ARG A 92 -17.82 -7.60 8.47
N ARG A 93 -17.06 -7.00 9.39
CA ARG A 93 -17.36 -7.07 10.82
C ARG A 93 -18.53 -6.17 11.21
N PRO A 94 -19.32 -6.56 12.23
CA PRO A 94 -20.26 -5.67 12.91
C PRO A 94 -19.57 -4.39 13.36
N GLU A 95 -20.29 -3.27 13.42
CA GLU A 95 -19.68 -1.96 13.69
C GLU A 95 -18.98 -1.90 15.06
N GLU A 96 -19.54 -2.61 16.04
CA GLU A 96 -19.04 -2.74 17.41
C GLU A 96 -17.68 -3.47 17.50
N GLU A 97 -17.39 -4.36 16.55
CA GLU A 97 -16.15 -5.16 16.52
C GLU A 97 -15.04 -4.55 15.64
N ARG A 98 -15.33 -3.44 14.95
CA ARG A 98 -14.35 -2.76 14.09
C ARG A 98 -13.33 -2.04 14.95
N SER A 99 -12.05 -2.20 14.61
CA SER A 99 -10.94 -1.62 15.36
C SER A 99 -9.86 -1.05 14.44
N TYR A 100 -9.08 -0.11 14.97
CA TYR A 100 -8.02 0.55 14.21
C TYR A 100 -6.74 -0.29 14.09
N LEU A 101 -6.47 -1.14 15.07
CA LEU A 101 -5.20 -1.85 15.21
C LEU A 101 -4.88 -2.77 14.01
N PRO A 102 -5.82 -3.56 13.45
CA PRO A 102 -5.56 -4.33 12.23
C PRO A 102 -5.10 -3.47 11.06
N HIS A 103 -5.72 -2.29 10.86
CA HIS A 103 -5.32 -1.39 9.79
C HIS A 103 -3.91 -0.84 10.00
N LEU A 104 -3.56 -0.46 11.23
CA LEU A 104 -2.22 0.00 11.59
C LEU A 104 -1.16 -1.05 11.23
N VAL A 105 -1.35 -2.29 11.70
CA VAL A 105 -0.42 -3.40 11.44
C VAL A 105 -0.34 -3.67 9.94
N SER A 106 -1.47 -3.75 9.25
CA SER A 106 -1.48 -4.02 7.81
C SER A 106 -0.76 -2.94 6.99
N ALA A 107 -0.91 -1.67 7.37
CA ALA A 107 -0.28 -0.57 6.66
C ALA A 107 1.22 -0.53 6.91
N LEU A 108 1.68 -0.78 8.14
CA LEU A 108 3.10 -0.91 8.45
C LEU A 108 3.74 -2.05 7.67
N VAL A 109 3.10 -3.23 7.65
CA VAL A 109 3.59 -4.39 6.90
C VAL A 109 3.60 -4.11 5.40
N ALA A 110 2.53 -3.53 4.84
CA ALA A 110 2.47 -3.18 3.43
C ALA A 110 3.53 -2.14 3.04
N LEU A 111 3.74 -1.11 3.87
CA LEU A 111 4.80 -0.10 3.65
C LEU A 111 6.20 -0.72 3.72
N ALA A 112 6.44 -1.63 4.67
CA ALA A 112 7.71 -2.35 4.76
C ALA A 112 7.95 -3.21 3.51
N LEU A 113 6.94 -3.93 3.03
CA LEU A 113 7.02 -4.72 1.79
C LEU A 113 7.28 -3.84 0.57
N VAL A 114 6.60 -2.70 0.45
CA VAL A 114 6.87 -1.70 -0.62
C VAL A 114 8.33 -1.23 -0.55
N ALA A 115 8.81 -0.87 0.65
CA ALA A 115 10.18 -0.41 0.83
C ALA A 115 11.21 -1.50 0.46
N VAL A 116 11.02 -2.73 0.91
CA VAL A 116 11.88 -3.88 0.56
C VAL A 116 11.85 -4.14 -0.95
N GLY A 117 10.67 -4.11 -1.57
CA GLY A 117 10.52 -4.28 -3.02
C GLY A 117 11.27 -3.22 -3.81
N ILE A 118 11.29 -1.97 -3.36
CA ILE A 118 12.05 -0.88 -4.01
C ILE A 118 13.56 -1.08 -3.83
N HIS A 119 14.01 -1.49 -2.65
CA HIS A 119 15.43 -1.75 -2.41
C HIS A 119 15.95 -2.97 -3.21
N ALA A 120 15.12 -3.98 -3.43
CA ALA A 120 15.48 -5.17 -4.23
C ALA A 120 15.89 -4.83 -5.67
N ILE A 121 15.45 -3.69 -6.21
CA ILE A 121 15.84 -3.19 -7.54
C ILE A 121 16.97 -2.14 -7.49
N GLY A 122 17.63 -2.00 -6.33
CA GLY A 122 18.77 -1.10 -6.13
C GLY A 122 18.41 0.39 -6.11
N ARG A 123 17.19 0.73 -5.66
CA ARG A 123 16.69 2.11 -5.64
C ARG A 123 16.34 2.57 -4.25
N GLY A 124 16.45 3.87 -4.01
CA GLY A 124 15.92 4.51 -2.80
C GLY A 124 14.41 4.70 -2.85
N VAL A 125 13.74 4.61 -1.69
CA VAL A 125 12.28 4.83 -1.57
C VAL A 125 11.88 6.25 -2.02
N LEU A 126 12.73 7.24 -1.75
CA LEU A 126 12.50 8.64 -2.14
C LEU A 126 13.15 9.03 -3.47
N GLN A 127 13.98 8.16 -4.05
CA GLN A 127 14.68 8.44 -5.29
C GLN A 127 13.69 8.53 -6.45
N SER A 128 13.54 9.72 -7.02
CA SER A 128 12.74 9.96 -8.23
C SER A 128 13.57 9.67 -9.47
N THR A 129 12.92 9.15 -10.52
CA THR A 129 13.51 9.04 -11.86
C THR A 129 12.79 9.94 -12.87
N LEU A 130 12.28 11.08 -12.39
CA LEU A 130 11.85 12.18 -13.26
C LEU A 130 13.08 12.81 -13.95
#